data_AF-A0AAU5PGQ8-F1
#
_entry.id   AF-A0AAU5PGQ8-F1
#
_cell.length_a   1.000
_cell.length_b   1.000
_cell.length_c   1.000
_cell.angle_alpha   90.00
_cell.angle_beta   90.00
_cell.angle_gamma   90.00
#
_symmetry.space_group_name_H-M   'P 1'
#
loop_
_entity.id
_entity.type
_entity.pdbx_description
1 polymer ?
#
loop_
_entity_poly.entity_id
_entity_poly.type
_entity_poly.pdbx_seq_one_letter_code
_entity_poly.pdbx_strand_id
1 'polypeptide(L)'
;MLVTLLPGVREIRTPLAVGYTWLLALWLAIGHRIPEPDHASGLVADVYRLAHATGLVATGIAVSVGAYIVGVIATKLGLSLTYAVGDAIRRTPAGAITPGHNREKRATDAIVYLVVTRLAERLSEDETFRGKVIEQLIADPPLDSPAETNADWEGLLLASLWDRHWAIRRTVEVENVAAQLRADQFGILWRLRGVSDPAALEHDRLQAEGDFRIAMFGPLAAVCIVTAIRWSPWFLLAFPLLITLIYVGVAARTEAEESLAAALGSGRVTDPALARLDAQSIPMKARPE
;
A
#
# COMPACT_ATOMS: atom_id res chain seq x y z
N MET A 1 8.39 8.91 -24.95
CA MET A 1 9.28 9.68 -24.04
C MET A 1 8.55 10.70 -23.15
N LEU A 2 7.29 11.08 -23.40
CA LEU A 2 6.50 11.87 -22.44
C LEU A 2 6.02 11.08 -21.20
N VAL A 3 5.85 9.75 -21.34
CA VAL A 3 5.43 8.84 -20.26
C VAL A 3 6.43 8.75 -19.11
N THR A 4 7.72 8.97 -19.37
CA THR A 4 8.79 8.96 -18.35
C THR A 4 8.94 10.29 -17.59
N LEU A 5 8.39 11.41 -18.10
CA LEU A 5 8.32 12.70 -17.39
C LEU A 5 7.09 12.83 -16.47
N LEU A 6 6.16 11.89 -16.57
CA LEU A 6 4.89 11.89 -15.84
C LEU A 6 4.91 11.44 -14.36
N PRO A 7 5.95 10.79 -13.78
CA PRO A 7 5.94 10.43 -12.36
C PRO A 7 5.73 11.67 -11.46
N GLY A 8 6.51 12.73 -11.68
CA GLY A 8 6.40 13.97 -10.88
C GLY A 8 5.07 14.71 -11.06
N VAL A 9 4.44 14.62 -12.23
CA VAL A 9 3.12 15.22 -12.48
C VAL A 9 2.03 14.51 -11.67
N ARG A 10 2.14 13.19 -11.49
CA ARG A 10 1.17 12.41 -10.69
C ARG A 10 1.24 12.81 -9.22
N GLU A 11 2.44 13.03 -8.69
CA GLU A 11 2.64 13.47 -7.30
C GLU A 11 2.06 14.86 -7.03
N ILE A 12 2.04 15.76 -8.02
CA ILE A 12 1.47 17.11 -7.89
C ILE A 12 -0.05 17.09 -8.04
N ARG A 13 -0.58 16.26 -8.95
CA ARG A 13 -2.02 16.21 -9.27
C ARG A 13 -2.87 15.89 -8.04
N THR A 14 -2.46 14.91 -7.23
CA THR A 14 -3.27 14.45 -6.09
C THR A 14 -3.47 15.55 -5.04
N PRO A 15 -2.42 16.16 -4.48
CA PRO A 15 -2.57 17.30 -3.58
C PRO A 15 -3.37 18.45 -4.20
N LEU A 16 -3.07 18.83 -5.43
CA LEU A 16 -3.73 19.96 -6.09
C LEU A 16 -5.24 19.72 -6.27
N ALA A 17 -5.65 18.52 -6.70
CA ALA A 17 -7.07 18.16 -6.82
C ALA A 17 -7.76 18.12 -5.45
N VAL A 18 -7.14 17.50 -4.43
CA VAL A 18 -7.68 17.46 -3.06
C VAL A 18 -7.84 18.88 -2.50
N GLY A 19 -6.85 19.74 -2.74
CA GLY A 19 -6.84 21.14 -2.36
C GLY A 19 -7.95 21.95 -2.99
N TYR A 20 -8.13 21.87 -4.31
CA TYR A 20 -9.23 22.56 -4.98
C TYR A 20 -10.60 22.08 -4.51
N THR A 21 -10.78 20.78 -4.26
CA THR A 21 -12.05 20.27 -3.73
C THR A 21 -12.32 20.82 -2.32
N TRP A 22 -11.29 20.97 -1.47
CA TRP A 22 -11.42 21.65 -0.18
C TRP A 22 -11.77 23.13 -0.32
N LEU A 23 -11.10 23.86 -1.21
CA LEU A 23 -11.42 25.26 -1.49
C LEU A 23 -12.85 25.42 -2.03
N LEU A 24 -13.31 24.49 -2.87
CA LEU A 24 -14.69 24.44 -3.34
C LEU A 24 -15.65 24.19 -2.17
N ALA A 25 -15.38 23.21 -1.31
CA ALA A 25 -16.21 22.94 -0.12
C ALA A 25 -16.33 24.19 0.77
N LEU A 26 -15.21 24.88 1.00
CA LEU A 26 -15.17 26.13 1.76
C LEU A 26 -15.97 27.22 1.06
N TRP A 27 -15.76 27.41 -0.25
CA TRP A 27 -16.51 28.39 -1.04
C TRP A 27 -18.02 28.14 -1.00
N LEU A 28 -18.49 26.89 -1.14
CA LEU A 28 -19.91 26.56 -1.02
C LEU A 28 -20.43 26.85 0.41
N ALA A 29 -19.59 26.67 1.44
CA ALA A 29 -19.99 26.86 2.82
C ALA A 29 -20.15 28.34 3.20
N ILE A 30 -19.22 29.20 2.76
CA ILE A 30 -19.15 30.61 3.19
C ILE A 30 -19.26 31.64 2.07
N GLY A 31 -19.20 31.25 0.79
CA GLY A 31 -19.10 32.14 -0.37
C GLY A 31 -20.23 33.16 -0.46
N HIS A 32 -21.47 32.74 -0.21
CA HIS A 32 -22.64 33.64 -0.13
C HIS A 32 -22.57 34.72 0.98
N ARG A 33 -21.64 34.63 1.96
CA ARG A 33 -21.42 35.69 2.97
C ARG A 33 -20.32 36.66 2.58
N ILE A 34 -19.56 36.36 1.52
CA ILE A 34 -18.46 37.22 1.09
C ILE A 34 -19.08 38.45 0.44
N PRO A 35 -18.84 39.66 0.98
CA PRO A 35 -19.41 40.88 0.43
C PRO A 35 -18.85 41.15 -0.97
N GLU A 36 -19.65 41.83 -1.78
CA GLU A 36 -19.22 42.35 -3.08
C GLU A 36 -18.06 43.35 -2.88
N PRO A 37 -17.15 43.51 -3.88
CA PRO A 37 -15.96 44.35 -3.75
C PRO A 37 -16.24 45.78 -3.26
N ASP A 38 -17.37 46.37 -3.66
CA ASP A 38 -17.75 47.74 -3.31
C ASP A 38 -18.21 47.90 -1.85
N HIS A 39 -18.65 46.80 -1.24
CA HIS A 39 -19.15 46.76 0.14
C HIS A 39 -18.17 46.06 1.11
N ALA A 40 -17.05 45.55 0.59
CA ALA A 40 -16.05 44.88 1.41
C ALA A 40 -15.29 45.88 2.29
N SER A 41 -15.01 45.49 3.53
CA SER A 41 -14.17 46.26 4.46
C SER A 41 -13.13 45.35 5.13
N GLY A 42 -12.07 45.96 5.66
CA GLY A 42 -10.96 45.25 6.32
C GLY A 42 -10.22 44.29 5.39
N LEU A 43 -9.85 43.11 5.93
CA LEU A 43 -9.01 42.12 5.24
C LEU A 43 -9.59 41.67 3.88
N VAL A 44 -10.92 41.57 3.76
CA VAL A 44 -11.57 41.16 2.50
C VAL A 44 -11.36 42.20 1.41
N ALA A 45 -11.44 43.50 1.75
CA ALA A 45 -11.17 44.58 0.81
C ALA A 45 -9.70 44.59 0.36
N ASP A 46 -8.77 44.31 1.28
CA ASP A 46 -7.35 44.22 0.95
C ASP A 46 -7.05 43.05 0.00
N VAL A 47 -7.70 41.90 0.20
CA VAL A 47 -7.60 40.75 -0.72
C VAL A 47 -8.12 41.11 -2.11
N TYR A 48 -9.26 41.81 -2.23
CA TYR A 48 -9.77 42.27 -3.52
C TYR A 48 -8.83 43.26 -4.21
N ARG A 49 -8.27 44.22 -3.47
CA ARG A 49 -7.29 45.17 -4.01
C ARG A 49 -6.04 44.48 -4.51
N LEU A 50 -5.52 43.51 -3.75
CA LEU A 50 -4.36 42.71 -4.15
C LEU A 50 -4.66 41.87 -5.40
N ALA A 51 -5.81 41.21 -5.45
CA ALA A 51 -6.23 40.42 -6.61
C ALA A 51 -6.38 41.30 -7.87
N HIS A 52 -6.95 42.50 -7.73
CA HIS A 52 -7.05 43.46 -8.84
C HIS A 52 -5.68 43.97 -9.30
N ALA A 53 -4.79 44.30 -8.35
CA ALA A 53 -3.45 44.82 -8.66
C ALA A 53 -2.53 43.79 -9.32
N THR A 54 -2.62 42.52 -8.90
CA THR A 54 -1.79 41.42 -9.44
C THR A 54 -2.34 40.85 -10.75
N GLY A 55 -3.65 41.03 -11.00
CA GLY A 55 -4.32 40.53 -12.19
C GLY A 55 -4.80 39.08 -12.05
N LEU A 56 -5.65 38.67 -12.99
CA LEU A 56 -6.33 37.37 -12.96
C LEU A 56 -5.35 36.19 -12.99
N VAL A 57 -4.28 36.29 -13.80
CA VAL A 57 -3.29 35.21 -13.95
C VAL A 57 -2.52 34.99 -12.64
N ALA A 58 -2.00 36.05 -12.03
CA ALA A 58 -1.26 35.95 -10.79
C ALA A 58 -2.15 35.47 -9.63
N THR A 59 -3.40 35.95 -9.57
CA THR A 59 -4.40 35.47 -8.61
C THR A 59 -4.66 33.97 -8.78
N GLY A 60 -4.84 33.51 -10.03
CA GLY A 60 -5.00 32.09 -10.34
C GLY A 60 -3.81 31.24 -9.89
N ILE A 61 -2.58 31.72 -10.11
CA ILE A 61 -1.36 31.06 -9.61
C ILE A 61 -1.35 31.00 -8.09
N ALA A 62 -1.62 32.12 -7.40
CA ALA A 62 -1.64 32.19 -5.94
C ALA A 62 -2.68 31.23 -5.32
N VAL A 63 -3.90 31.19 -5.90
CA VAL A 63 -4.95 30.25 -5.48
C VAL A 63 -4.51 28.80 -5.72
N SER A 64 -3.84 28.52 -6.84
CA SER A 64 -3.33 27.17 -7.16
C SER A 64 -2.24 26.71 -6.18
N VAL A 65 -1.33 27.60 -5.80
CA VAL A 65 -0.31 27.33 -4.76
C VAL A 65 -0.99 27.10 -3.41
N GLY A 66 -1.96 27.94 -3.04
CA GLY A 66 -2.75 27.76 -1.82
C GLY A 66 -3.49 26.42 -1.80
N ALA A 67 -4.14 26.05 -2.91
CA ALA A 67 -4.79 24.76 -3.09
C ALA A 67 -3.79 23.62 -2.91
N TYR A 68 -2.62 23.69 -3.55
CA TYR A 68 -1.59 22.66 -3.41
C TYR A 68 -1.14 22.47 -1.95
N ILE A 69 -0.88 23.56 -1.21
CA ILE A 69 -0.48 23.50 0.21
C ILE A 69 -1.57 22.85 1.07
N VAL A 70 -2.82 23.31 0.93
CA VAL A 70 -3.99 22.72 1.62
C VAL A 70 -4.10 21.23 1.28
N GLY A 71 -3.93 20.90 0.00
CA GLY A 71 -3.90 19.55 -0.52
C GLY A 71 -2.87 18.65 0.13
N VAL A 72 -1.60 19.07 0.19
CA VAL A 72 -0.51 18.27 0.78
C VAL A 72 -0.80 17.96 2.24
N ILE A 73 -1.28 18.94 3.00
CA ILE A 73 -1.63 18.78 4.41
C ILE A 73 -2.83 17.84 4.55
N ALA A 74 -3.89 18.08 3.78
CA ALA A 74 -5.13 17.31 3.83
C ALA A 74 -4.93 15.85 3.39
N THR A 75 -4.12 15.59 2.37
CA THR A 75 -3.79 14.23 1.93
C THR A 75 -3.11 13.44 3.05
N LYS A 76 -2.08 14.02 3.69
CA LYS A 76 -1.38 13.35 4.80
C LYS A 76 -2.31 13.10 5.99
N LEU A 77 -3.10 14.10 6.37
CA LEU A 77 -4.04 13.98 7.48
C LEU A 77 -5.15 12.96 7.19
N GLY A 78 -5.72 12.99 5.98
CA GLY A 78 -6.75 12.06 5.54
C GLY A 78 -6.27 10.62 5.55
N LEU A 79 -5.09 10.35 5.00
CA LEU A 79 -4.48 9.02 5.04
C LEU A 79 -4.26 8.55 6.50
N SER A 80 -3.68 9.40 7.34
CA SER A 80 -3.44 9.09 8.75
C SER A 80 -4.74 8.78 9.50
N LEU A 81 -5.79 9.58 9.27
CA LEU A 81 -7.09 9.40 9.89
C LEU A 81 -7.77 8.13 9.41
N THR A 82 -7.78 7.86 8.10
CA THR A 82 -8.34 6.62 7.54
C THR A 82 -7.65 5.40 8.12
N TYR A 83 -6.33 5.45 8.33
CA TYR A 83 -5.60 4.36 8.97
C TYR A 83 -5.89 4.20 10.45
N ALA A 84 -5.94 5.29 11.22
CA ALA A 84 -6.29 5.24 12.63
C ALA A 84 -7.72 4.71 12.84
N VAL A 85 -8.67 5.18 12.04
CA VAL A 85 -10.07 4.72 12.06
C VAL A 85 -10.15 3.26 11.61
N GLY A 86 -9.43 2.89 10.54
CA GLY A 86 -9.34 1.50 10.08
C GLY A 86 -8.81 0.57 11.17
N ASP A 87 -7.78 0.99 11.90
CA ASP A 87 -7.23 0.22 13.02
C ASP A 87 -8.21 0.07 14.18
N ALA A 88 -8.89 1.17 14.53
CA ALA A 88 -9.94 1.14 15.56
C ALA A 88 -11.09 0.19 15.17
N ILE A 89 -11.57 0.26 13.91
CA ILE A 89 -12.64 -0.61 13.41
C ILE A 89 -12.17 -2.07 13.37
N ARG A 90 -10.91 -2.35 13.03
CA ARG A 90 -10.35 -3.72 13.02
C ARG A 90 -10.40 -4.41 14.37
N ARG A 91 -10.39 -3.65 15.47
CA ARG A 91 -10.54 -4.19 16.84
C ARG A 91 -11.99 -4.54 17.20
N THR A 92 -12.95 -4.20 16.34
CA THR A 92 -14.38 -4.51 16.52
C THR A 92 -14.80 -5.70 15.66
N PRO A 93 -15.99 -6.31 15.89
CA PRO A 93 -16.52 -7.37 15.03
C PRO A 93 -16.69 -6.96 13.55
N ALA A 94 -16.82 -5.66 13.28
CA ALA A 94 -16.88 -5.12 11.92
C ALA A 94 -15.51 -5.15 11.20
N GLY A 95 -14.42 -5.49 11.91
CA GLY A 95 -13.08 -5.59 11.36
C GLY A 95 -12.99 -6.50 10.14
N ALA A 96 -13.73 -7.62 10.14
CA ALA A 96 -13.75 -8.58 9.04
C ALA A 96 -14.24 -7.99 7.70
N ILE A 97 -15.04 -6.90 7.75
CA ILE A 97 -15.61 -6.23 6.58
C ILE A 97 -14.65 -5.16 6.05
N THR A 98 -13.67 -4.72 6.85
CA THR A 98 -12.76 -3.65 6.41
C THR A 98 -11.83 -4.17 5.30
N PRO A 99 -11.65 -3.40 4.21
CA PRO A 99 -10.77 -3.79 3.10
C PRO A 99 -9.32 -4.02 3.56
N GLY A 100 -8.91 -3.36 4.65
CA GLY A 100 -7.56 -3.46 5.19
C GLY A 100 -7.32 -4.67 6.09
N HIS A 101 -8.35 -5.41 6.53
CA HIS A 101 -8.15 -6.53 7.46
C HIS A 101 -7.37 -7.68 6.82
N ASN A 102 -7.69 -8.00 5.57
CA ASN A 102 -6.99 -9.04 4.82
C ASN A 102 -5.77 -8.52 4.07
N ARG A 103 -5.54 -7.20 4.00
CA ARG A 103 -4.41 -6.63 3.24
C ARG A 103 -3.08 -7.08 3.82
N GLU A 104 -2.87 -6.82 5.11
CA GLU A 104 -1.59 -7.15 5.76
C GLU A 104 -1.32 -8.65 5.72
N LYS A 105 -2.38 -9.44 5.94
CA LYS A 105 -2.31 -10.89 5.82
C LYS A 105 -1.97 -11.32 4.39
N ARG A 106 -2.64 -10.81 3.35
CA ARG A 106 -2.36 -11.16 1.95
C ARG A 106 -0.96 -10.75 1.50
N ALA A 107 -0.52 -9.55 1.84
CA ALA A 107 0.83 -9.09 1.52
C ALA A 107 1.88 -9.96 2.23
N THR A 108 1.65 -10.30 3.50
CA THR A 108 2.52 -11.22 4.25
C THR A 108 2.48 -12.63 3.65
N ASP A 109 1.30 -13.15 3.31
CA ASP A 109 1.12 -14.47 2.71
C ASP A 109 1.81 -14.55 1.33
N ALA A 110 1.78 -13.49 0.53
CA ALA A 110 2.47 -13.41 -0.75
C ALA A 110 4.00 -13.43 -0.58
N ILE A 111 4.53 -12.70 0.41
CA ILE A 111 5.97 -12.73 0.75
C ILE A 111 6.37 -14.09 1.33
N VAL A 112 5.57 -14.67 2.23
CA VAL A 112 5.81 -16.00 2.79
C VAL A 112 5.80 -17.05 1.69
N TYR A 113 4.84 -16.98 0.77
CA TYR A 113 4.77 -17.87 -0.38
C TYR A 113 6.06 -17.77 -1.21
N LEU A 114 6.49 -16.55 -1.56
CA LEU A 114 7.75 -16.30 -2.26
C LEU A 114 8.95 -16.93 -1.55
N VAL A 115 9.09 -16.69 -0.24
CA VAL A 115 10.19 -17.25 0.56
C VAL A 115 10.14 -18.77 0.55
N VAL A 116 8.97 -19.37 0.77
CA VAL A 116 8.80 -20.82 0.77
C VAL A 116 9.15 -21.41 -0.59
N THR A 117 8.70 -20.81 -1.68
CA THR A 117 9.01 -21.27 -3.04
C THR A 117 10.51 -21.20 -3.30
N ARG A 118 11.17 -20.10 -2.94
CA ARG A 118 12.62 -19.95 -3.13
C ARG A 118 13.42 -20.96 -2.31
N LEU A 119 13.02 -21.20 -1.07
CA LEU A 119 13.67 -22.19 -0.21
C LEU A 119 13.38 -23.63 -0.66
N ALA A 120 12.23 -23.89 -1.26
CA ALA A 120 11.92 -25.19 -1.85
C ALA A 120 12.76 -25.45 -3.12
N GLU A 121 13.07 -24.42 -3.90
CA GLU A 121 14.05 -24.50 -5.00
C GLU A 121 15.46 -24.78 -4.45
N ARG A 122 15.89 -24.01 -3.43
CA ARG A 122 17.17 -24.24 -2.76
C ARG A 122 17.28 -25.66 -2.20
N LEU A 123 16.21 -26.20 -1.61
CA LEU A 123 16.18 -27.56 -1.08
C LEU A 123 16.46 -28.62 -2.17
N SER A 124 16.01 -28.41 -3.41
CA SER A 124 16.32 -29.34 -4.50
C SER A 124 17.77 -29.25 -4.97
N GLU A 125 18.40 -28.08 -4.88
CA GLU A 125 19.73 -27.82 -5.46
C GLU A 125 20.87 -27.97 -4.44
N ASP A 126 20.64 -27.57 -3.18
CA ASP A 126 21.64 -27.52 -2.11
C ASP A 126 21.49 -28.74 -1.18
N GLU A 127 22.34 -29.75 -1.39
CA GLU A 127 22.39 -30.97 -0.58
C GLU A 127 22.63 -30.69 0.91
N THR A 128 23.43 -29.66 1.24
CA THR A 128 23.72 -29.32 2.64
C THR A 128 22.50 -28.73 3.35
N PHE A 129 21.74 -27.89 2.65
CA PHE A 129 20.50 -27.34 3.15
C PHE A 129 19.42 -28.43 3.26
N ARG A 130 19.32 -29.31 2.25
CA ARG A 130 18.43 -30.46 2.25
C ARG A 130 18.69 -31.39 3.43
N GLY A 131 19.95 -31.73 3.70
CA GLY A 131 20.33 -32.56 4.83
C GLY A 131 19.85 -32.01 6.17
N LYS A 132 20.00 -30.69 6.41
CA LYS A 132 19.53 -30.03 7.64
C LYS A 132 18.00 -30.06 7.79
N VAL A 133 17.27 -29.86 6.69
CA VAL A 133 15.80 -29.92 6.71
C VAL A 133 15.32 -31.35 7.02
N ILE A 134 15.95 -32.36 6.42
CA ILE A 134 15.65 -33.78 6.69
C ILE A 134 15.98 -34.13 8.14
N GLU A 135 17.14 -33.72 8.66
CA GLU A 135 17.53 -33.92 10.06
C GLU A 135 16.47 -33.37 11.01
N GLN A 136 15.97 -32.15 10.75
CA GLN A 136 14.91 -31.54 11.53
C GLN A 136 13.58 -32.30 11.43
N LEU A 137 13.22 -32.79 10.24
CA LEU A 137 12.00 -33.60 10.04
C LEU A 137 12.07 -34.95 10.76
N ILE A 138 13.24 -35.58 10.82
CA ILE A 138 13.43 -36.84 11.57
C ILE A 138 13.41 -36.59 13.07
N ALA A 139 13.92 -35.43 13.51
CA ALA A 139 13.89 -35.04 14.91
C ALA A 139 12.47 -34.75 15.44
N ASP A 140 11.54 -34.35 14.56
CA ASP A 140 10.12 -34.10 14.83
C ASP A 140 9.23 -34.55 13.65
N PRO A 141 9.05 -35.88 13.47
CA PRO A 141 8.32 -36.41 12.33
C PRO A 141 6.83 -36.11 12.44
N PRO A 142 6.12 -35.84 11.33
CA PRO A 142 4.68 -35.72 11.38
C PRO A 142 4.05 -37.07 11.77
N LEU A 143 2.92 -37.00 12.48
CA LEU A 143 2.22 -38.17 13.03
C LEU A 143 1.98 -39.29 12.02
N ASP A 144 1.73 -38.94 10.77
CA ASP A 144 1.38 -39.88 9.70
C ASP A 144 2.51 -40.06 8.68
N SER A 145 3.77 -39.78 9.04
CA SER A 145 4.90 -39.93 8.12
C SER A 145 5.11 -41.39 7.71
N PRO A 146 5.14 -41.72 6.42
CA PRO A 146 5.61 -43.03 5.97
C PRO A 146 7.15 -43.12 5.92
N ALA A 147 7.87 -42.01 6.08
CA ALA A 147 9.32 -41.96 5.98
C ALA A 147 10.00 -42.05 7.35
N GLU A 148 10.87 -43.06 7.51
CA GLU A 148 11.66 -43.29 8.72
C GLU A 148 13.14 -42.95 8.51
N THR A 149 13.64 -43.05 7.28
CA THR A 149 15.06 -42.85 6.97
C THR A 149 15.33 -41.57 6.19
N ASN A 150 16.60 -41.11 6.18
CA ASN A 150 17.04 -39.98 5.36
C ASN A 150 16.69 -40.17 3.87
N ALA A 151 16.86 -41.39 3.35
CA ALA A 151 16.61 -41.70 1.95
C ALA A 151 15.11 -41.62 1.60
N ASP A 152 14.24 -42.07 2.52
CA ASP A 152 12.79 -41.97 2.33
C ASP A 152 12.35 -40.51 2.26
N TRP A 153 12.84 -39.68 3.18
CA TRP A 153 12.56 -38.24 3.19
C TRP A 153 13.10 -37.55 1.94
N GLU A 154 14.33 -37.86 1.52
CA GLU A 154 14.90 -37.27 0.31
C GLU A 154 14.07 -37.62 -0.93
N GLY A 155 13.66 -38.89 -1.07
CA GLY A 155 12.79 -39.33 -2.14
C GLY A 155 11.44 -38.60 -2.15
N LEU A 156 10.79 -38.45 -0.99
CA LEU A 156 9.53 -37.73 -0.86
C LEU A 156 9.68 -36.23 -1.21
N LEU A 157 10.68 -35.56 -0.63
CA LEU A 157 10.90 -34.13 -0.85
C LEU A 157 11.26 -33.82 -2.32
N LEU A 158 12.00 -34.70 -2.99
CA LEU A 158 12.35 -34.48 -4.40
C LEU A 158 11.21 -34.86 -5.36
N ALA A 159 10.26 -35.70 -4.95
CA ALA A 159 9.15 -36.14 -5.79
C ALA A 159 8.09 -35.06 -6.04
N SER A 160 7.88 -34.14 -5.10
CA SER A 160 6.74 -33.19 -5.15
C SER A 160 7.13 -31.79 -4.71
N LEU A 161 6.67 -30.78 -5.46
CA LEU A 161 6.81 -29.37 -5.03
C LEU A 161 6.04 -29.09 -3.74
N TRP A 162 4.88 -29.74 -3.57
CA TRP A 162 4.04 -29.57 -2.39
C TRP A 162 4.74 -30.05 -1.12
N ASP A 163 5.41 -31.20 -1.19
CA ASP A 163 6.11 -31.77 -0.04
C ASP A 163 7.30 -30.90 0.38
N ARG A 164 8.00 -30.28 -0.57
CA ARG A 164 9.02 -29.26 -0.28
C ARG A 164 8.43 -28.02 0.41
N HIS A 165 7.32 -27.49 -0.09
CA HIS A 165 6.68 -26.33 0.50
C HIS A 165 6.23 -26.61 1.95
N TRP A 166 5.65 -27.79 2.16
CA TRP A 166 5.25 -28.26 3.47
C TRP A 166 6.45 -28.41 4.42
N ALA A 167 7.51 -29.08 3.96
CA ALA A 167 8.72 -29.29 4.76
C ALA A 167 9.39 -27.97 5.17
N ILE A 168 9.51 -27.02 4.25
CA ILE A 168 10.05 -25.69 4.53
C ILE A 168 9.18 -24.96 5.55
N ARG A 169 7.85 -24.92 5.37
CA ARG A 169 6.96 -24.27 6.36
C ARG A 169 7.03 -24.93 7.74
N ARG A 170 7.28 -26.24 7.80
CA ARG A 170 7.38 -26.97 9.07
C ARG A 170 8.73 -26.76 9.77
N THR A 171 9.82 -26.68 9.02
CA THR A 171 11.18 -26.69 9.60
C THR A 171 11.82 -25.31 9.72
N VAL A 172 11.45 -24.37 8.86
CA VAL A 172 12.07 -23.04 8.77
C VAL A 172 11.15 -21.98 9.39
N GLU A 173 11.73 -20.99 10.08
CA GLU A 173 11.03 -19.79 10.56
C GLU A 173 10.70 -18.82 9.41
N VAL A 174 9.87 -19.26 8.47
CA VAL A 174 9.54 -18.53 7.24
C VAL A 174 8.89 -17.18 7.51
N GLU A 175 8.14 -17.04 8.61
CA GLU A 175 7.51 -15.80 9.01
C GLU A 175 8.55 -14.74 9.42
N ASN A 176 9.61 -15.15 10.13
CA ASN A 176 10.70 -14.24 10.53
C ASN A 176 11.50 -13.78 9.31
N VAL A 177 11.77 -14.69 8.38
CA VAL A 177 12.43 -14.37 7.11
C VAL A 177 11.56 -13.43 6.26
N ALA A 178 10.26 -13.71 6.14
CA ALA A 178 9.32 -12.85 5.43
C ALA A 178 9.23 -11.44 6.05
N ALA A 179 9.24 -11.35 7.39
CA ALA A 179 9.26 -10.06 8.09
C ALA A 179 10.54 -9.26 7.80
N GLN A 180 11.70 -9.91 7.72
CA GLN A 180 12.95 -9.26 7.31
C GLN A 180 12.90 -8.75 5.87
N LEU A 181 12.36 -9.55 4.94
CA LEU A 181 12.21 -9.13 3.55
C LEU A 181 11.23 -7.95 3.41
N ARG A 182 10.14 -7.97 4.19
CA ARG A 182 9.18 -6.85 4.27
C ARG A 182 9.81 -5.58 4.85
N ALA A 183 10.72 -5.70 5.82
CA ALA A 183 11.46 -4.55 6.34
C ALA A 183 12.39 -3.92 5.28
N ASP A 184 12.89 -4.69 4.32
CA ASP A 184 13.70 -4.21 3.17
C ASP A 184 12.87 -3.84 1.94
N GLN A 185 11.53 -3.80 2.04
CA GLN A 185 10.64 -3.50 0.91
C GLN A 185 10.98 -2.17 0.21
N PHE A 186 11.42 -1.17 0.96
CA PHE A 186 11.90 0.09 0.39
C PHE A 186 13.15 -0.08 -0.47
N GLY A 187 14.12 -0.88 -0.01
CA GLY A 187 15.33 -1.19 -0.77
C GLY A 187 15.00 -1.92 -2.08
N ILE A 188 14.07 -2.88 -2.02
CA ILE A 188 13.56 -3.61 -3.18
C ILE A 188 12.97 -2.65 -4.21
N LEU A 189 12.10 -1.74 -3.79
CA LEU A 189 11.47 -0.76 -4.69
C LEU A 189 12.49 0.15 -5.37
N TRP A 190 13.51 0.62 -4.64
CA TRP A 190 14.59 1.41 -5.22
C TRP A 190 15.39 0.64 -6.28
N ARG A 191 15.68 -0.64 -6.03
CA ARG A 191 16.36 -1.53 -6.99
C ARG A 191 15.52 -1.73 -8.25
N LEU A 192 14.23 -2.05 -8.09
CA LEU A 192 13.27 -2.19 -9.19
C LEU A 192 13.18 -0.93 -10.06
N ARG A 193 13.14 0.25 -9.43
CA ARG A 193 13.16 1.54 -10.15
C ARG A 193 14.48 1.75 -10.90
N GLY A 194 15.61 1.36 -10.32
CA GLY A 194 16.93 1.45 -10.97
C GLY A 194 17.03 0.64 -12.27
N VAL A 195 16.34 -0.50 -12.35
CA VAL A 195 16.29 -1.37 -13.53
C VAL A 195 15.17 -0.96 -14.51
N SER A 196 14.37 0.05 -14.18
CA SER A 196 13.18 0.47 -14.95
C SER A 196 12.17 -0.67 -15.15
N ASP A 197 12.01 -1.54 -14.15
CA ASP A 197 11.10 -2.69 -14.25
C ASP A 197 9.64 -2.22 -14.38
N PRO A 198 8.85 -2.77 -15.32
CA PRO A 198 7.43 -2.44 -15.45
C PRO A 198 6.61 -2.62 -14.17
N ALA A 199 6.98 -3.57 -13.30
CA ALA A 199 6.32 -3.79 -12.02
C ALA A 199 6.54 -2.62 -11.05
N ALA A 200 7.69 -1.93 -11.10
CA ALA A 200 7.92 -0.73 -10.30
C ALA A 200 6.96 0.39 -10.71
N LEU A 201 6.77 0.57 -12.02
CA LEU A 201 5.86 1.58 -12.58
C LEU A 201 4.39 1.25 -12.26
N GLU A 202 4.04 -0.04 -12.29
CA GLU A 202 2.70 -0.50 -11.96
C GLU A 202 2.40 -0.35 -10.47
N HIS A 203 3.36 -0.69 -9.61
CA HIS A 203 3.30 -0.43 -8.17
C HIS A 203 3.07 1.06 -7.89
N ASP A 204 3.90 1.93 -8.48
CA ASP A 204 3.78 3.39 -8.32
C ASP A 204 2.43 3.93 -8.83
N ARG A 205 1.91 3.36 -9.93
CA ARG A 205 0.59 3.71 -10.47
C ARG A 205 -0.53 3.33 -9.50
N LEU A 206 -0.57 2.07 -9.06
CA LEU A 206 -1.59 1.55 -8.16
C LEU A 206 -1.55 2.24 -6.79
N GLN A 207 -0.35 2.49 -6.27
CA GLN A 207 -0.17 3.26 -5.05
C GLN A 207 -0.72 4.68 -5.20
N ALA A 208 -0.27 5.44 -6.21
CA ALA A 208 -0.73 6.81 -6.43
C ALA A 208 -2.25 6.90 -6.64
N GLU A 209 -2.85 5.92 -7.30
CA GLU A 209 -4.30 5.82 -7.48
C GLU A 209 -5.02 5.54 -6.15
N GLY A 210 -4.52 4.61 -5.34
CA GLY A 210 -5.05 4.34 -4.01
C GLY A 210 -4.98 5.55 -3.08
N ASP A 211 -3.84 6.24 -3.06
CA ASP A 211 -3.61 7.47 -2.31
C ASP A 211 -4.60 8.57 -2.69
N PHE A 212 -4.80 8.77 -4.00
CA PHE A 212 -5.74 9.75 -4.52
C PHE A 212 -7.17 9.48 -4.06
N ARG A 213 -7.64 8.23 -4.20
CA ARG A 213 -9.00 7.83 -3.83
C ARG A 213 -9.25 8.03 -2.34
N ILE A 214 -8.33 7.60 -1.48
CA ILE A 214 -8.47 7.78 -0.03
C ILE A 214 -8.43 9.27 0.35
N ALA A 215 -7.49 10.03 -0.20
CA ALA A 215 -7.34 11.45 0.11
C ALA A 215 -8.53 12.30 -0.34
N MET A 216 -9.20 11.92 -1.42
CA MET A 216 -10.36 12.63 -1.96
C MET A 216 -11.64 12.43 -1.13
N PHE A 217 -11.70 11.40 -0.29
CA PHE A 217 -12.86 11.13 0.56
C PHE A 217 -13.25 12.34 1.44
N GLY A 218 -12.28 12.89 2.17
CA GLY A 218 -12.49 14.00 3.10
C GLY A 218 -13.13 15.24 2.46
N PRO A 219 -12.51 15.86 1.43
CA PRO A 219 -13.08 17.03 0.79
C PRO A 219 -14.42 16.75 0.08
N LEU A 220 -14.61 15.58 -0.54
CA LEU A 220 -15.90 15.23 -1.13
C LEU A 220 -17.00 15.08 -0.07
N ALA A 221 -16.69 14.45 1.07
CA ALA A 221 -17.62 14.36 2.19
C ALA A 221 -17.99 15.77 2.71
N ALA A 222 -17.03 16.69 2.78
CA ALA A 222 -17.29 18.08 3.13
C ALA A 222 -18.22 18.78 2.12
N VAL A 223 -17.99 18.61 0.81
CA VAL A 223 -18.89 19.12 -0.24
C VAL A 223 -20.30 18.54 -0.07
N CYS A 224 -20.45 17.23 0.14
CA CYS A 224 -21.75 16.58 0.37
C CYS A 224 -22.46 17.12 1.61
N ILE A 225 -21.75 17.32 2.72
CA ILE A 225 -22.35 17.88 3.96
C ILE A 225 -22.79 19.34 3.73
N VAL A 226 -21.93 20.17 3.14
CA VAL A 226 -22.21 21.58 2.91
C VAL A 226 -23.40 21.74 1.97
N THR A 227 -23.40 21.02 0.85
CA THR A 227 -24.52 21.02 -0.12
C THR A 227 -25.81 20.49 0.50
N ALA A 228 -25.72 19.50 1.40
CA ALA A 228 -26.87 18.96 2.11
C ALA A 228 -27.55 19.99 3.03
N ILE A 229 -26.74 20.74 3.78
CA ILE A 229 -27.22 21.82 4.67
C ILE A 229 -27.78 22.99 3.86
N ARG A 230 -27.14 23.31 2.73
CA ARG A 230 -27.45 24.51 1.93
C ARG A 230 -28.67 24.37 1.04
N TRP A 231 -28.80 23.22 0.40
CA TRP A 231 -29.74 23.03 -0.69
C TRP A 231 -30.69 21.87 -0.45
N SER A 232 -30.18 20.68 -0.11
CA SER A 232 -31.04 19.51 0.05
C SER A 232 -30.41 18.34 0.79
N PRO A 233 -31.05 17.75 1.82
CA PRO A 233 -30.49 16.62 2.56
C PRO A 233 -30.23 15.38 1.69
N TRP A 234 -30.83 15.28 0.50
CA TRP A 234 -30.61 14.19 -0.46
C TRP A 234 -29.15 14.06 -0.92
N PHE A 235 -28.34 15.11 -0.83
CA PHE A 235 -26.89 15.02 -1.11
C PHE A 235 -26.15 14.06 -0.18
N LEU A 236 -26.71 13.73 1.00
CA LEU A 236 -26.15 12.72 1.90
C LEU A 236 -26.24 11.30 1.32
N LEU A 237 -27.12 11.04 0.36
CA LEU A 237 -27.17 9.74 -0.34
C LEU A 237 -25.89 9.45 -1.16
N ALA A 238 -25.01 10.43 -1.36
CA ALA A 238 -23.70 10.21 -1.98
C ALA A 238 -22.68 9.56 -1.03
N PHE A 239 -22.90 9.55 0.30
CA PHE A 239 -21.93 9.01 1.26
C PHE A 239 -21.56 7.53 1.04
N PRO A 240 -22.50 6.61 0.75
CA PRO A 240 -22.15 5.24 0.39
C PRO A 240 -21.13 5.16 -0.76
N LEU A 241 -21.26 6.00 -1.78
CA LEU A 241 -20.30 6.09 -2.89
C LEU A 241 -18.92 6.62 -2.43
N LEU A 242 -18.88 7.50 -1.44
CA LEU A 242 -17.62 7.95 -0.85
C LEU A 242 -16.95 6.83 -0.03
N ILE A 243 -17.72 6.00 0.66
CA ILE A 243 -17.20 4.83 1.38
C ILE A 243 -16.62 3.81 0.39
N THR A 244 -17.26 3.58 -0.76
CA THR A 244 -16.68 2.70 -1.80
C THR A 244 -15.37 3.26 -2.34
N LEU A 245 -15.20 4.58 -2.42
CA LEU A 245 -13.93 5.19 -2.82
C LEU A 245 -12.78 4.83 -1.87
N ILE A 246 -13.02 4.81 -0.54
CA ILE A 246 -12.04 4.32 0.44
C ILE A 246 -11.74 2.84 0.17
N TYR A 247 -12.77 2.02 -0.05
CA TYR A 247 -12.61 0.59 -0.27
C TYR A 247 -11.73 0.28 -1.48
N VAL A 248 -12.06 0.89 -2.63
CA VAL A 248 -11.32 0.70 -3.88
C VAL A 248 -9.94 1.35 -3.80
N GLY A 249 -9.76 2.41 -2.99
CA GLY A 249 -8.45 2.99 -2.71
C GLY A 249 -7.53 2.08 -1.89
N VAL A 250 -8.07 1.43 -0.85
CA VAL A 250 -7.32 0.44 -0.06
C VAL A 250 -7.02 -0.80 -0.88
N ALA A 251 -7.97 -1.29 -1.69
CA ALA A 251 -7.77 -2.43 -2.57
C ALA A 251 -6.63 -2.21 -3.58
N ALA A 252 -6.57 -1.03 -4.22
CA ALA A 252 -5.50 -0.68 -5.15
C ALA A 252 -4.11 -0.70 -4.48
N ARG A 253 -4.00 -0.25 -3.22
CA ARG A 253 -2.75 -0.34 -2.47
C ARG A 253 -2.35 -1.79 -2.15
N THR A 254 -3.31 -2.67 -1.87
CA THR A 254 -3.04 -4.11 -1.68
C THR A 254 -2.51 -4.74 -2.97
N GLU A 255 -3.16 -4.45 -4.10
CA GLU A 255 -2.74 -4.95 -5.42
C GLU A 255 -1.33 -4.46 -5.79
N ALA A 256 -0.97 -3.23 -5.40
CA ALA A 256 0.39 -2.72 -5.55
C ALA A 256 1.42 -3.60 -4.78
N GLU A 257 1.12 -3.98 -3.53
CA GLU A 257 2.00 -4.85 -2.73
C GLU A 257 2.10 -6.27 -3.30
N GLU A 258 0.98 -6.84 -3.76
CA GLU A 258 0.95 -8.15 -4.41
C GLU A 258 1.77 -8.16 -5.72
N SER A 259 1.67 -7.09 -6.52
CA SER A 259 2.46 -6.94 -7.75
C SER A 259 3.98 -6.89 -7.49
N LEU A 260 4.37 -6.28 -6.36
CA LEU A 260 5.76 -6.22 -5.92
C LEU A 260 6.28 -7.61 -5.50
N ALA A 261 5.48 -8.35 -4.73
CA ALA A 261 5.81 -9.73 -4.34
C ALA A 261 5.91 -10.66 -5.58
N ALA A 262 5.02 -10.50 -6.56
CA ALA A 262 5.07 -11.25 -7.81
C ALA A 262 6.32 -10.91 -8.65
N ALA A 263 6.71 -9.62 -8.70
CA ALA A 263 7.91 -9.19 -9.40
C ALA A 263 9.18 -9.80 -8.78
N LEU A 264 9.26 -9.82 -7.45
CA LEU A 264 10.32 -10.50 -6.71
C LEU A 264 10.37 -12.00 -7.02
N GLY A 265 9.21 -12.67 -7.02
CA GLY A 265 9.12 -14.11 -7.32
C GLY A 265 9.49 -14.49 -8.74
N SER A 266 9.29 -13.59 -9.70
CA SER A 266 9.73 -13.82 -11.08
C SER A 266 11.24 -13.70 -11.29
N GLY A 267 12.03 -13.41 -10.23
CA GLY A 267 13.49 -13.31 -10.32
C GLY A 267 13.99 -12.11 -11.13
N ARG A 268 13.12 -11.16 -11.46
CA ARG A 268 13.47 -9.98 -12.28
C ARG A 268 14.46 -9.04 -11.59
N VAL A 269 14.55 -9.10 -10.26
CA VAL A 269 15.50 -8.31 -9.48
C VAL A 269 16.34 -9.22 -8.62
N THR A 270 17.65 -9.12 -8.81
CA THR A 270 18.64 -9.72 -7.92
C THR A 270 18.63 -8.98 -6.60
N ASP A 271 17.89 -9.52 -5.64
CA ASP A 271 17.73 -8.90 -4.34
C ASP A 271 18.75 -9.45 -3.34
N PRO A 272 19.57 -8.61 -2.66
CA PRO A 272 20.53 -9.10 -1.67
C PRO A 272 19.89 -9.82 -0.48
N ALA A 273 18.65 -9.51 -0.12
CA ALA A 273 17.94 -10.26 0.92
C ALA A 273 17.51 -11.64 0.42
N LEU A 274 17.08 -11.77 -0.84
CA LEU A 274 16.84 -13.09 -1.45
C LEU A 274 18.14 -13.87 -1.67
N ALA A 275 19.23 -13.21 -2.09
CA ALA A 275 20.54 -13.85 -2.23
C ALA A 275 21.09 -14.32 -0.87
N ARG A 276 20.75 -13.64 0.23
CA ARG A 276 21.04 -14.13 1.59
C ARG A 276 20.30 -15.43 1.90
N LEU A 277 19.11 -15.66 1.34
CA LEU A 277 18.42 -16.95 1.47
C LEU A 277 19.15 -18.09 0.78
N ASP A 278 19.96 -17.80 -0.23
CA ASP A 278 20.76 -18.81 -0.93
C ASP A 278 22.11 -19.04 -0.20
N ALA A 279 22.69 -18.00 0.42
CA ALA A 279 24.04 -18.06 0.99
C ALA A 279 24.11 -18.27 2.52
N GLN A 280 23.14 -17.76 3.30
CA GLN A 280 23.21 -17.79 4.76
C GLN A 280 22.55 -19.04 5.36
N SER A 281 22.99 -19.38 6.58
CA SER A 281 22.30 -20.36 7.43
C SER A 281 20.94 -19.80 7.82
N ILE A 282 19.89 -20.49 7.39
CA ILE A 282 18.52 -20.07 7.66
C ILE A 282 18.13 -20.53 9.07
N PRO A 283 17.47 -19.67 9.87
CA PRO A 283 16.97 -20.08 11.18
C PRO A 283 15.96 -21.21 11.04
N MET A 284 16.30 -22.37 11.61
CA MET A 284 15.39 -23.50 11.77
C MET A 284 14.53 -23.27 13.01
N LYS A 285 13.28 -23.74 12.98
CA LYS A 285 12.40 -23.67 14.15
C LYS A 285 13.02 -24.43 15.32
N ALA A 286 12.94 -23.82 16.51
CA ALA A 286 13.34 -24.51 17.73
C ALA A 286 12.54 -25.81 17.90
N ARG A 287 13.21 -26.85 18.42
CA ARG A 287 12.55 -28.12 18.72
C ARG A 287 11.48 -27.87 19.79
N PRO A 288 10.24 -28.38 19.63
CA PRO A 288 9.28 -28.37 20.73
C PRO A 288 9.88 -29.20 21.88
N GLU A 289 9.97 -28.60 23.07
CA GLU A 289 10.40 -29.26 24.31
C GLU A 289 9.39 -30.30 24.80
#